data_AF-A0A832XA81-F1
#
_entry.id   AF-A0A832XA81-F1
#
_cell.length_a   1.000
_cell.length_b   1.000
_cell.length_c   1.000
_cell.angle_alpha   90.00
_cell.angle_beta   90.00
_cell.angle_gamma   90.00
#
_symmetry.space_group_name_H-M   'P 1'
#
loop_
_entity.id
_entity.type
_entity.pdbx_description
1 polymer ?
#
loop_
_entity_poly.entity_id
_entity_poly.type
_entity_poly.pdbx_seq_one_letter_code
_entity_poly.pdbx_strand_id
1 'polypeptide(L)'
;MIKTPYINPFSNDAKEIVSRLGQVDTLDKRNDSLMIIVNHTRGQNLNDPHTLPETLKDLAIARFEWSLFRKTSENQEKKYEYLFNPEIYEYDVVSFYLLCQAVAIKYGPDSHEAKMVLDCEEDIISQRLEILKAESNDFQSSFLRKALNQLIDTNNIHWTDLKEVFDLGKLDINEVLLADGKIILEYEDFIAHYGDLIHNRDPRTMYEVTAGINIKSKLLLGLIRLYTKQYIETVYEMSKRMVEPNEILLDLADNIKEIQQRAQDLKYAGAGSSNYIDDKPISYEMEAFPPCVRKCMDGIKSGGRNDAIVLFLTPFVSYSRLCPGIFSKQEQNIKVSDVDPSLEITLNEVIPMIYDAAEACSPPLFKDQPQEKININSKLGFGLHSQLKLDNEGETHWYTPMSCEKIKLHMPSLCTPSVDCKKIGNPLTYYNRKRRLMKKDNTNRQVEEHGD
;
A
#
# COMPACT_ATOMS: atom_id res chain seq x y z
N MET A 1 -14.95 2.30 28.05
CA MET A 1 -13.53 2.29 28.50
C MET A 1 -12.73 1.46 27.52
N ILE A 2 -11.64 2.00 26.98
CA ILE A 2 -10.81 1.31 25.97
C ILE A 2 -10.08 0.13 26.62
N LYS A 3 -10.23 -1.07 26.04
CA LYS A 3 -9.60 -2.31 26.50
C LYS A 3 -8.35 -2.63 25.70
N THR A 4 -7.37 -3.32 26.29
CA THR A 4 -6.11 -3.65 25.60
C THR A 4 -6.32 -4.41 24.28
N PRO A 5 -7.19 -5.43 24.17
CA PRO A 5 -7.43 -6.14 22.92
C PRO A 5 -7.97 -5.28 21.77
N TYR A 6 -8.59 -4.14 22.10
CA TYR A 6 -9.08 -3.20 21.09
C TYR A 6 -7.93 -2.56 20.30
N ILE A 7 -6.75 -2.43 20.90
CA ILE A 7 -5.55 -1.88 20.25
C ILE A 7 -4.51 -2.96 19.96
N ASN A 8 -4.34 -3.93 20.86
CA ASN A 8 -3.35 -5.00 20.74
C ASN A 8 -4.04 -6.38 20.58
N PRO A 9 -4.21 -6.88 19.34
CA PRO A 9 -4.83 -8.18 19.10
C PRO A 9 -3.98 -9.38 19.55
N PHE A 10 -2.72 -9.15 19.97
CA PHE A 10 -1.83 -10.19 20.52
C PHE A 10 -1.77 -10.20 22.05
N SER A 11 -2.56 -9.35 22.71
CA SER A 11 -2.70 -9.35 24.17
C SER A 11 -3.16 -10.70 24.72
N ASN A 12 -2.89 -10.96 26.00
CA ASN A 12 -3.33 -12.20 26.66
C ASN A 12 -4.86 -12.34 26.62
N ASP A 13 -5.57 -11.26 26.95
CA ASP A 13 -7.03 -11.17 26.85
C ASP A 13 -7.52 -11.45 25.41
N ALA A 14 -6.80 -10.99 24.37
CA ALA A 14 -7.15 -11.31 22.97
C ALA A 14 -7.03 -12.81 22.66
N LYS A 15 -6.01 -13.49 23.19
CA LYS A 15 -5.86 -14.95 23.03
C LYS A 15 -7.00 -15.71 23.70
N GLU A 16 -7.45 -15.27 24.88
CA GLU A 16 -8.62 -15.83 25.56
C GLU A 16 -9.91 -15.62 24.75
N ILE A 17 -10.07 -14.43 24.15
CA ILE A 17 -11.19 -14.12 23.26
C ILE A 17 -11.21 -15.08 22.06
N VAL A 18 -10.09 -15.27 21.36
CA VAL A 18 -10.01 -16.20 20.21
C VAL A 18 -10.30 -17.63 20.64
N SER A 19 -9.80 -18.07 21.80
CA SER A 19 -10.10 -19.41 22.31
C SER A 19 -11.59 -19.63 22.57
N ARG A 20 -12.33 -18.59 22.97
CA ARG A 20 -13.75 -18.65 23.30
C ARG A 20 -14.66 -18.47 22.08
N LEU A 21 -14.30 -17.57 21.17
CA LEU A 21 -15.16 -17.10 20.06
C LEU A 21 -14.65 -17.52 18.67
N GLY A 22 -13.43 -18.01 18.54
CA GLY A 22 -12.79 -18.35 17.26
C GLY A 22 -13.12 -19.75 16.72
N GLN A 23 -14.22 -20.36 17.18
CA GLN A 23 -14.64 -21.67 16.67
C GLN A 23 -15.14 -21.54 15.24
N VAL A 24 -14.54 -22.30 14.32
CA VAL A 24 -14.77 -22.17 12.87
C VAL A 24 -16.25 -22.27 12.48
N ASP A 25 -16.99 -23.18 13.13
CA ASP A 25 -18.42 -23.40 12.88
C ASP A 25 -19.32 -22.23 13.27
N THR A 26 -18.80 -21.22 13.97
CA THR A 26 -19.54 -20.03 14.41
C THR A 26 -19.20 -18.77 13.63
N LEU A 27 -18.18 -18.81 12.78
CA LEU A 27 -17.65 -17.62 12.11
C LEU A 27 -18.59 -17.03 11.06
N ASP A 28 -19.37 -17.89 10.39
CA ASP A 28 -20.37 -17.50 9.37
C ASP A 28 -21.82 -17.66 9.90
N LYS A 29 -21.98 -17.66 11.23
CA LYS A 29 -23.29 -17.67 11.88
C LYS A 29 -23.62 -16.28 12.40
N ARG A 30 -24.91 -15.93 12.30
CA ARG A 30 -25.45 -14.69 12.83
C ARG A 30 -25.08 -14.51 14.31
N ASN A 31 -24.59 -13.32 14.64
CA ASN A 31 -24.17 -12.95 15.99
C ASN A 31 -24.96 -11.73 16.47
N ASP A 32 -26.02 -11.99 17.24
CA ASP A 32 -26.93 -10.94 17.71
C ASP A 32 -26.22 -9.92 18.62
N SER A 33 -25.22 -10.35 19.40
CA SER A 33 -24.45 -9.45 20.27
C SER A 33 -23.56 -8.49 19.48
N LEU A 34 -22.91 -8.96 18.40
CA LEU A 34 -22.21 -8.09 17.45
C LEU A 34 -23.18 -7.08 16.84
N MET A 35 -24.33 -7.54 16.35
CA MET A 35 -25.33 -6.68 15.72
C MET A 35 -25.86 -5.61 16.68
N ILE A 36 -26.05 -5.94 17.96
CA ILE A 36 -26.46 -4.96 18.98
C ILE A 36 -25.42 -3.84 19.08
N ILE A 37 -24.12 -4.17 19.15
CA ILE A 37 -23.05 -3.16 19.24
C ILE A 37 -23.03 -2.29 17.97
N VAL A 38 -23.11 -2.92 16.80
CA VAL A 38 -23.12 -2.22 15.50
C VAL A 38 -24.30 -1.24 15.42
N ASN A 39 -25.51 -1.71 15.73
CA ASN A 39 -26.74 -0.92 15.63
C ASN A 39 -26.81 0.24 16.62
N HIS A 40 -26.14 0.13 17.77
CA HIS A 40 -26.10 1.17 18.79
C HIS A 40 -24.83 2.04 18.73
N THR A 41 -23.97 1.82 17.74
CA THR A 41 -22.78 2.66 17.57
C THR A 41 -23.18 4.07 17.14
N ARG A 42 -22.69 5.07 17.87
CA ARG A 42 -22.94 6.48 17.56
C ARG A 42 -22.39 6.85 16.19
N GLY A 43 -23.21 7.47 15.34
CA GLY A 43 -22.79 7.94 14.02
C GLY A 43 -22.89 6.89 12.90
N GLN A 44 -23.15 5.64 13.26
CA GLN A 44 -23.34 4.55 12.32
C GLN A 44 -24.52 4.81 11.39
N ASN A 45 -24.32 4.64 10.09
CA ASN A 45 -25.40 4.67 9.12
C ASN A 45 -26.18 3.34 9.17
N LEU A 46 -27.49 3.42 9.46
CA LEU A 46 -28.40 2.28 9.55
C LEU A 46 -29.37 2.19 8.35
N ASN A 47 -29.26 3.09 7.37
CA ASN A 47 -30.21 3.18 6.26
C ASN A 47 -30.08 2.04 5.24
N ASP A 48 -28.99 1.28 5.27
CA ASP A 48 -28.79 0.09 4.43
C ASP A 48 -28.41 -1.12 5.32
N PRO A 49 -29.40 -1.79 5.93
CA PRO A 49 -29.17 -2.89 6.87
C PRO A 49 -28.43 -4.08 6.26
N HIS A 50 -28.53 -4.26 4.94
CA HIS A 50 -27.86 -5.34 4.21
C HIS A 50 -26.34 -5.15 4.08
N THR A 51 -25.80 -4.04 4.61
CA THR A 51 -24.37 -3.73 4.61
C THR A 51 -23.72 -3.77 5.99
N LEU A 52 -24.50 -4.05 7.04
CA LEU A 52 -23.99 -4.19 8.41
C LEU A 52 -23.56 -5.65 8.65
N PRO A 53 -22.44 -5.89 9.36
CA PRO A 53 -21.97 -7.24 9.58
C PRO A 53 -22.91 -8.01 10.50
N GLU A 54 -23.42 -9.16 10.04
CA GLU A 54 -24.21 -10.09 10.86
C GLU A 54 -23.34 -11.21 11.44
N THR A 55 -22.23 -11.51 10.77
CA THR A 55 -21.29 -12.58 11.14
C THR A 55 -19.88 -12.03 11.42
N LEU A 56 -19.01 -12.86 12.00
CA LEU A 56 -17.60 -12.51 12.22
C LEU A 56 -16.82 -12.43 10.90
N LYS A 57 -17.22 -13.24 9.92
CA LYS A 57 -16.74 -13.17 8.54
C LYS A 57 -17.12 -11.85 7.89
N ASP A 58 -18.36 -11.38 8.05
CA ASP A 58 -18.78 -10.07 7.53
C ASP A 58 -17.98 -8.93 8.17
N LEU A 59 -17.70 -9.03 9.48
CA LEU A 59 -16.88 -8.05 10.18
C LEU A 59 -15.43 -8.04 9.65
N ALA A 60 -14.86 -9.22 9.36
CA ALA A 60 -13.56 -9.34 8.72
C ALA A 60 -13.56 -8.66 7.33
N ILE A 61 -14.57 -8.93 6.51
CA ILE A 61 -14.78 -8.28 5.22
C ILE A 61 -14.84 -6.76 5.38
N ALA A 62 -15.67 -6.27 6.30
CA ALA A 62 -15.85 -4.85 6.55
C ALA A 62 -14.57 -4.13 6.97
N ARG A 63 -13.73 -4.76 7.80
CA ARG A 63 -12.41 -4.23 8.17
C ARG A 63 -11.55 -3.99 6.93
N PHE A 64 -11.48 -4.99 6.05
CA PHE A 64 -10.70 -4.93 4.83
C PHE A 64 -11.25 -3.90 3.83
N GLU A 65 -12.58 -3.86 3.64
CA GLU A 65 -13.23 -2.84 2.82
C GLU A 65 -12.91 -1.43 3.30
N TRP A 66 -13.09 -1.15 4.60
CA TRP A 66 -12.83 0.16 5.16
C TRP A 66 -11.41 0.65 4.85
N SER A 67 -10.40 -0.20 5.08
CA SER A 67 -9.00 0.17 4.82
C SER A 67 -8.76 0.56 3.35
N LEU A 68 -9.38 -0.17 2.41
CA LEU A 68 -9.15 0.03 0.98
C LEU A 68 -9.92 1.21 0.39
N PHE A 69 -11.16 1.43 0.83
CA PHE A 69 -12.01 2.47 0.29
C PHE A 69 -11.91 3.81 1.02
N ARG A 70 -11.32 3.87 2.24
CA ARG A 70 -11.18 5.14 2.98
C ARG A 70 -10.43 6.26 2.23
N LYS A 71 -9.60 5.91 1.24
CA LYS A 71 -8.85 6.86 0.40
C LYS A 71 -9.43 6.98 -1.02
N THR A 72 -10.59 6.39 -1.31
CA THR A 72 -11.23 6.42 -2.63
C THR A 72 -12.47 7.31 -2.62
N SER A 73 -13.07 7.50 -3.79
CA SER A 73 -14.36 8.20 -3.94
C SER A 73 -15.54 7.45 -3.28
N GLU A 74 -15.36 6.17 -2.94
CA GLU A 74 -16.35 5.36 -2.23
C GLU A 74 -16.13 5.36 -0.71
N ASN A 75 -15.31 6.27 -0.18
CA ASN A 75 -15.20 6.42 1.26
C ASN A 75 -16.55 6.79 1.87
N GLN A 76 -17.20 5.82 2.52
CA GLN A 76 -18.41 6.01 3.30
C GLN A 76 -18.03 6.05 4.78
N GLU A 77 -17.56 7.21 5.26
CA GLU A 77 -17.05 7.36 6.63
C GLU A 77 -18.02 6.80 7.68
N LYS A 78 -19.32 7.08 7.52
CA LYS A 78 -20.38 6.63 8.45
C LYS A 78 -20.76 5.15 8.34
N LYS A 79 -20.29 4.43 7.32
CA LYS A 79 -20.64 3.00 7.12
C LYS A 79 -19.91 2.09 8.10
N TYR A 80 -18.71 2.47 8.55
CA TYR A 80 -17.82 1.60 9.32
C TYR A 80 -17.52 2.15 10.72
N GLU A 81 -18.36 3.03 11.27
CA GLU A 81 -18.15 3.67 12.58
C GLU A 81 -18.05 2.62 13.71
N TYR A 82 -18.73 1.48 13.57
CA TYR A 82 -18.62 0.37 14.52
C TYR A 82 -17.20 -0.17 14.68
N LEU A 83 -16.32 -0.07 13.67
CA LEU A 83 -14.91 -0.47 13.80
C LEU A 83 -14.16 0.38 14.82
N PHE A 84 -14.68 1.57 15.11
CA PHE A 84 -14.12 2.55 16.04
C PHE A 84 -14.89 2.66 17.36
N ASN A 85 -15.89 1.79 17.57
CA ASN A 85 -16.54 1.63 18.86
C ASN A 85 -15.71 0.69 19.76
N PRO A 86 -15.18 1.15 20.91
CA PRO A 86 -14.38 0.31 21.80
C PRO A 86 -15.08 -0.96 22.31
N GLU A 87 -16.41 -1.02 22.25
CA GLU A 87 -17.19 -2.19 22.69
C GLU A 87 -17.09 -3.37 21.72
N ILE A 88 -16.72 -3.16 20.45
CA ILE A 88 -16.62 -4.22 19.43
C ILE A 88 -15.43 -5.18 19.62
N TYR A 89 -14.52 -4.87 20.56
CA TYR A 89 -13.19 -5.46 20.65
C TYR A 89 -13.15 -6.99 20.64
N GLU A 90 -14.12 -7.69 21.24
CA GLU A 90 -14.14 -9.16 21.26
C GLU A 90 -14.32 -9.76 19.87
N TYR A 91 -15.26 -9.21 19.10
CA TYR A 91 -15.57 -9.66 17.74
C TYR A 91 -14.50 -9.20 16.76
N ASP A 92 -13.98 -7.99 16.97
CA ASP A 92 -12.93 -7.41 16.16
C ASP A 92 -11.64 -8.24 16.21
N VAL A 93 -11.23 -8.67 17.41
CA VAL A 93 -10.08 -9.57 17.59
C VAL A 93 -10.26 -10.84 16.77
N VAL A 94 -11.42 -11.49 16.84
CA VAL A 94 -11.66 -12.73 16.10
C VAL A 94 -11.63 -12.49 14.59
N SER A 95 -12.24 -11.39 14.13
CA SER A 95 -12.23 -11.01 12.72
C SER A 95 -10.83 -10.65 12.19
N PHE A 96 -9.96 -10.08 13.03
CA PHE A 96 -8.54 -9.87 12.72
C PHE A 96 -7.81 -11.19 12.47
N TYR A 97 -7.92 -12.15 13.38
CA TYR A 97 -7.29 -13.46 13.24
C TYR A 97 -7.84 -14.21 12.02
N LEU A 98 -9.14 -14.08 11.76
CA LEU A 98 -9.80 -14.67 10.62
C LEU A 98 -9.22 -14.17 9.28
N LEU A 99 -9.03 -12.85 9.13
CA LEU A 99 -8.38 -12.26 7.96
C LEU A 99 -6.95 -12.78 7.77
N CYS A 100 -6.16 -12.81 8.85
CA CYS A 100 -4.78 -13.28 8.80
C CYS A 100 -4.70 -14.74 8.36
N GLN A 101 -5.59 -15.59 8.89
CA GLN A 101 -5.65 -17.00 8.52
C GLN A 101 -6.05 -17.21 7.06
N ALA A 102 -7.07 -16.49 6.58
CA ALA A 102 -7.53 -16.59 5.21
C ALA A 102 -6.42 -16.25 4.19
N VAL A 103 -5.71 -15.14 4.38
CA VAL A 103 -4.62 -14.75 3.46
C VAL A 103 -3.39 -15.64 3.61
N ALA A 104 -3.06 -16.07 4.83
CA ALA A 104 -1.96 -17.00 5.06
C ALA A 104 -2.19 -18.32 4.33
N ILE A 105 -3.37 -18.92 4.48
CA ILE A 105 -3.71 -20.23 3.92
C ILE A 105 -3.73 -20.20 2.39
N LYS A 106 -4.33 -19.16 1.79
CA LYS A 106 -4.55 -19.12 0.34
C LYS A 106 -3.38 -18.54 -0.46
N TYR A 107 -2.77 -17.46 0.05
CA TYR A 107 -1.82 -16.66 -0.72
C TYR A 107 -0.39 -16.72 -0.15
N GLY A 108 -0.25 -16.93 1.16
CA GLY A 108 1.05 -16.96 1.86
C GLY A 108 1.56 -15.56 2.29
N PRO A 109 2.64 -15.53 3.10
CA PRO A 109 3.07 -14.33 3.83
C PRO A 109 3.65 -13.21 2.94
N ASP A 110 4.28 -13.56 1.82
CA ASP A 110 4.90 -12.58 0.90
C ASP A 110 3.93 -12.07 -0.18
N SER A 111 2.67 -12.49 -0.12
CA SER A 111 1.65 -12.10 -1.10
C SER A 111 1.26 -10.63 -0.98
N HIS A 112 0.69 -10.10 -2.07
CA HIS A 112 0.14 -8.75 -2.06
C HIS A 112 -1.04 -8.64 -1.09
N GLU A 113 -1.86 -9.69 -1.00
CA GLU A 113 -3.02 -9.81 -0.12
C GLU A 113 -2.61 -9.78 1.35
N ALA A 114 -1.57 -10.53 1.73
CA ALA A 114 -1.01 -10.49 3.09
C ALA A 114 -0.48 -9.09 3.43
N LYS A 115 0.20 -8.43 2.49
CA LYS A 115 0.65 -7.03 2.68
C LYS A 115 -0.52 -6.07 2.90
N MET A 116 -1.61 -6.22 2.16
CA MET A 116 -2.82 -5.39 2.32
C MET A 116 -3.49 -5.62 3.68
N VAL A 117 -3.48 -6.85 4.20
CA VAL A 117 -3.99 -7.14 5.56
C VAL A 117 -3.10 -6.48 6.63
N LEU A 118 -1.78 -6.49 6.46
CA LEU A 118 -0.86 -5.76 7.34
C LEU A 118 -1.15 -4.25 7.34
N ASP A 119 -1.36 -3.67 6.15
CA ASP A 119 -1.69 -2.25 6.01
C ASP A 119 -3.09 -1.93 6.58
N CYS A 120 -4.07 -2.84 6.42
CA CYS A 120 -5.39 -2.74 7.04
C CYS A 120 -5.33 -2.71 8.57
N GLU A 121 -4.61 -3.64 9.18
CA GLU A 121 -4.46 -3.65 10.64
C GLU A 121 -3.77 -2.38 11.13
N GLU A 122 -2.67 -1.98 10.48
CA GLU A 122 -1.97 -0.75 10.84
C GLU A 122 -2.90 0.48 10.78
N ASP A 123 -3.73 0.55 9.74
CA ASP A 123 -4.65 1.64 9.52
C ASP A 123 -5.74 1.72 10.59
N ILE A 124 -6.29 0.57 11.00
CA ILE A 124 -7.29 0.48 12.07
C ILE A 124 -6.66 0.88 13.40
N ILE A 125 -5.52 0.28 13.76
CA ILE A 125 -4.84 0.56 15.04
C ILE A 125 -4.40 2.03 15.13
N SER A 126 -3.93 2.61 14.03
CA SER A 126 -3.59 4.04 13.98
C SER A 126 -4.78 4.92 14.33
N GLN A 127 -5.96 4.65 13.75
CA GLN A 127 -7.18 5.42 14.08
C GLN A 127 -7.62 5.21 15.54
N ARG A 128 -7.48 3.98 16.08
CA ARG A 128 -7.79 3.70 17.48
C ARG A 128 -6.84 4.39 18.45
N LEU A 129 -5.57 4.52 18.09
CA LEU A 129 -4.60 5.33 18.83
C LEU A 129 -4.92 6.82 18.76
N GLU A 130 -5.49 7.33 17.66
CA GLU A 130 -6.00 8.71 17.61
C GLU A 130 -7.19 8.92 18.56
N ILE A 131 -8.10 7.94 18.68
CA ILE A 131 -9.21 7.99 19.66
C ILE A 131 -8.66 8.03 21.08
N LEU A 132 -7.60 7.28 21.36
CA LEU A 132 -6.94 7.26 22.67
C LEU A 132 -6.40 8.65 23.08
N LYS A 133 -6.10 9.54 22.13
CA LYS A 133 -5.64 10.91 22.43
C LYS A 133 -6.70 11.78 23.11
N ALA A 134 -7.97 11.40 23.05
CA ALA A 134 -9.04 12.10 23.76
C ALA A 134 -9.02 11.84 25.29
N GLU A 135 -8.30 10.80 25.73
CA GLU A 135 -8.15 10.47 27.15
C GLU A 135 -7.04 11.29 27.82
N SER A 136 -6.98 11.29 29.15
CA SER A 136 -5.91 11.98 29.88
C SER A 136 -4.52 11.39 29.59
N ASN A 137 -3.47 12.21 29.59
CA ASN A 137 -2.09 11.74 29.38
C ASN A 137 -1.70 10.60 30.33
N ASP A 138 -2.16 10.64 31.58
CA ASP A 138 -1.90 9.57 32.56
C ASP A 138 -2.55 8.25 32.13
N PHE A 139 -3.78 8.30 31.64
CA PHE A 139 -4.46 7.12 31.09
C PHE A 139 -3.73 6.60 29.85
N GLN A 140 -3.38 7.48 28.91
CA GLN A 140 -2.65 7.10 27.69
C GLN A 140 -1.32 6.44 28.02
N SER A 141 -0.52 7.05 28.89
CA SER A 141 0.79 6.53 29.30
C SER A 141 0.66 5.17 30.01
N SER A 142 -0.28 5.04 30.94
CA SER A 142 -0.56 3.78 31.65
C SER A 142 -1.01 2.68 30.69
N PHE A 143 -1.94 3.01 29.78
CA PHE A 143 -2.47 2.09 28.78
C PHE A 143 -1.37 1.60 27.84
N LEU A 144 -0.59 2.52 27.26
CA LEU A 144 0.48 2.19 26.32
C LEU A 144 1.58 1.35 26.99
N ARG A 145 1.98 1.69 28.23
CA ARG A 145 2.92 0.87 29.00
C ARG A 145 2.38 -0.54 29.21
N LYS A 146 1.10 -0.69 29.60
CA LYS A 146 0.47 -2.00 29.78
C LYS A 146 0.42 -2.79 28.47
N ALA A 147 0.03 -2.16 27.37
CA ALA A 147 -0.08 -2.80 26.07
C ALA A 147 1.28 -3.24 25.52
N LEU A 148 2.29 -2.37 25.62
CA LEU A 148 3.66 -2.67 25.20
C LEU A 148 4.27 -3.82 26.01
N ASN A 149 4.11 -3.83 27.34
CA ASN A 149 4.64 -4.89 28.21
C ASN A 149 4.04 -6.28 27.98
N GLN A 150 2.96 -6.38 27.19
CA GLN A 150 2.44 -7.67 26.72
C GLN A 150 3.15 -8.19 25.46
N LEU A 151 3.91 -7.34 24.78
CA LEU A 151 4.68 -7.66 23.58
C LEU A 151 6.19 -7.67 23.87
N ILE A 152 6.68 -6.68 24.62
CA ILE A 152 8.10 -6.48 24.92
C ILE A 152 8.29 -5.79 26.28
N ASP A 153 9.32 -6.18 27.04
CA ASP A 153 9.62 -5.59 28.37
C ASP A 153 10.15 -4.16 28.22
N THR A 154 9.33 -3.14 28.51
CA THR A 154 9.68 -1.74 28.26
C THR A 154 10.82 -1.18 29.11
N ASN A 155 11.22 -1.87 30.18
CA ASN A 155 12.33 -1.44 31.03
C ASN A 155 13.68 -2.01 30.58
N ASN A 156 13.69 -2.96 29.65
CA ASN A 156 14.91 -3.67 29.27
C ASN A 156 14.96 -4.01 27.76
N ILE A 157 14.64 -3.03 26.92
CA ILE A 157 14.71 -3.15 25.47
C ILE A 157 16.06 -2.66 24.97
N HIS A 158 16.77 -3.49 24.19
CA HIS A 158 17.92 -3.04 23.41
C HIS A 158 17.49 -2.71 21.98
N TRP A 159 18.20 -1.80 21.31
CA TRP A 159 17.88 -1.43 19.94
C TRP A 159 17.91 -2.63 18.97
N THR A 160 18.74 -3.63 19.27
CA THR A 160 18.82 -4.89 18.51
C THR A 160 17.53 -5.69 18.55
N ASP A 161 16.78 -5.61 19.65
CA ASP A 161 15.50 -6.30 19.82
C ASP A 161 14.42 -5.72 18.90
N LEU A 162 14.61 -4.46 18.47
CA LEU A 162 13.71 -3.74 17.58
C LEU A 162 14.22 -3.62 16.15
N LYS A 163 15.28 -4.36 15.77
CA LYS A 163 15.86 -4.28 14.42
C LYS A 163 14.79 -4.45 13.33
N GLU A 164 13.94 -5.47 13.45
CA GLU A 164 12.88 -5.71 12.46
C GLU A 164 11.83 -4.60 12.46
N VAL A 165 11.54 -3.99 13.63
CA VAL A 165 10.62 -2.84 13.73
C VAL A 165 11.21 -1.61 13.02
N PHE A 166 12.51 -1.38 13.14
CA PHE A 166 13.21 -0.32 12.41
C PHE A 166 13.24 -0.59 10.90
N ASP A 167 13.49 -1.83 10.50
CA ASP A 167 13.53 -2.25 9.08
C ASP A 167 12.15 -2.10 8.40
N LEU A 168 11.04 -2.19 9.15
CA LEU A 168 9.70 -1.89 8.67
C LEU A 168 9.46 -0.39 8.40
N GLY A 169 10.36 0.49 8.86
CA GLY A 169 10.30 1.94 8.64
C GLY A 169 9.22 2.68 9.43
N LYS A 170 8.70 2.09 10.52
CA LYS A 170 7.64 2.68 11.35
C LYS A 170 8.16 3.49 12.53
N LEU A 171 9.34 3.14 12.99
CA LEU A 171 10.11 3.86 13.98
C LEU A 171 11.50 4.08 13.39
N ASP A 172 12.07 5.27 13.52
CA ASP A 172 13.46 5.51 13.14
C ASP A 172 14.34 5.38 14.39
N ILE A 173 15.52 4.77 14.25
CA ILE A 173 16.48 4.68 15.34
C ILE A 173 16.93 6.07 15.81
N ASN A 174 16.88 7.07 14.94
CA ASN A 174 17.17 8.47 15.27
C ASN A 174 16.05 9.16 16.06
N GLU A 175 14.85 8.57 16.11
CA GLU A 175 13.72 9.07 16.89
C GLU A 175 13.69 8.53 18.33
N VAL A 176 14.56 7.58 18.68
CA VAL A 176 14.61 6.99 20.02
C VAL A 176 15.83 7.44 20.81
N LEU A 177 15.67 7.55 22.13
CA LEU A 177 16.79 7.80 23.03
C LEU A 177 17.49 6.48 23.40
N LEU A 178 18.82 6.49 23.34
CA LEU A 178 19.65 5.32 23.61
C LEU A 178 20.64 5.57 24.74
N ALA A 179 20.62 4.73 25.77
CA ALA A 179 21.66 4.70 26.81
C ALA A 179 22.28 3.30 26.85
N ASP A 180 23.59 3.20 26.60
CA ASP A 180 24.33 1.92 26.57
C ASP A 180 23.68 0.84 25.66
N GLY A 181 23.09 1.29 24.54
CA GLY A 181 22.38 0.42 23.60
C GLY A 181 20.93 0.06 24.00
N LYS A 182 20.48 0.46 25.19
CA LYS A 182 19.08 0.35 25.62
C LYS A 182 18.24 1.49 25.11
N ILE A 183 17.02 1.19 24.69
CA ILE A 183 16.03 2.19 24.33
C ILE A 183 15.36 2.70 25.59
N ILE A 184 15.36 4.02 25.76
CA ILE A 184 14.75 4.69 26.91
C ILE A 184 13.30 5.06 26.58
N LEU A 185 12.36 4.39 27.25
CA LEU A 185 10.91 4.58 27.08
C LEU A 185 10.21 4.99 28.37
N GLU A 186 10.66 4.54 29.54
CA GLU A 186 10.01 4.88 30.81
C GLU A 186 10.56 6.19 31.38
N TYR A 187 9.69 6.93 32.08
CA TYR A 187 10.05 8.23 32.63
C TYR A 187 11.15 8.11 33.69
N GLU A 188 11.09 7.05 34.48
CA GLU A 188 12.08 6.76 35.52
C GLU A 188 13.49 6.58 34.92
N ASP A 189 13.61 5.81 33.84
CA ASP A 189 14.88 5.59 33.13
C ASP A 189 15.37 6.87 32.44
N PHE A 190 14.45 7.65 31.87
CA PHE A 190 14.77 8.94 31.27
C PHE A 190 15.39 9.91 32.28
N ILE A 191 14.81 10.02 33.48
CA ILE A 191 15.37 10.88 34.54
C ILE A 191 16.70 10.33 35.04
N ALA A 192 16.82 9.01 35.21
CA ALA A 192 18.05 8.39 35.68
C ALA A 192 19.24 8.64 34.73
N HIS A 193 19.01 8.64 33.41
CA HIS A 193 20.07 8.79 32.41
C HIS A 193 20.27 10.22 31.90
N TYR A 194 19.21 11.03 31.83
CA TYR A 194 19.25 12.35 31.18
C TYR A 194 18.78 13.50 32.08
N GLY A 195 18.31 13.22 33.30
CA GLY A 195 17.76 14.22 34.20
C GLY A 195 18.74 15.36 34.50
N ASP A 196 20.02 15.04 34.71
CA ASP A 196 21.08 16.01 35.01
C ASP A 196 21.38 16.97 33.85
N LEU A 197 21.00 16.61 32.61
CA LEU A 197 21.20 17.45 31.42
C LEU A 197 20.10 18.50 31.24
N ILE A 198 19.01 18.42 32.02
CA ILE A 198 17.84 19.27 31.87
C ILE A 198 17.97 20.47 32.80
N HIS A 199 18.14 21.66 32.21
CA HIS A 199 18.21 22.92 32.94
C HIS A 199 17.09 23.86 32.50
N ASN A 200 16.48 24.57 33.46
CA ASN A 200 15.46 25.60 33.22
C ASN A 200 14.22 25.11 32.43
N ARG A 201 13.94 23.80 32.42
CA ARG A 201 12.76 23.19 31.83
C ARG A 201 12.21 22.11 32.74
N ASP A 202 10.91 21.85 32.63
CA ASP A 202 10.26 20.74 33.31
C ASP A 202 10.71 19.40 32.67
N PRO A 203 11.32 18.48 33.44
CA PRO A 203 11.79 17.20 32.92
C PRO A 203 10.69 16.34 32.33
N ARG A 204 9.46 16.44 32.85
CA ARG A 204 8.32 15.66 32.33
C ARG A 204 7.97 16.12 30.93
N THR A 205 7.91 17.42 30.69
CA THR A 205 7.69 17.99 29.36
C THR A 205 8.77 17.54 28.37
N MET A 206 10.05 17.50 28.79
CA MET A 206 11.14 17.03 27.93
C MET A 206 10.97 15.55 27.56
N TYR A 207 10.66 14.70 28.54
CA TYR A 207 10.36 13.29 28.32
C TYR A 207 9.22 13.09 27.32
N GLU A 208 8.11 13.83 27.46
CA GLU A 208 6.95 13.64 26.57
C GLU A 208 7.27 13.94 25.10
N VAL A 209 8.19 14.88 24.84
CA VAL A 209 8.61 15.26 23.48
C VAL A 209 9.62 14.25 22.90
N THR A 210 10.41 13.57 23.73
CA THR A 210 11.50 12.71 23.25
C THR A 210 11.24 11.21 23.34
N ALA A 211 10.55 10.74 24.38
CA ALA A 211 10.37 9.31 24.69
C ALA A 211 8.95 8.96 25.18
N GLY A 212 8.05 9.94 25.28
CA GLY A 212 6.71 9.76 25.82
C GLY A 212 5.71 9.13 24.85
N ILE A 213 4.46 9.58 24.95
CA ILE A 213 3.29 8.92 24.35
C ILE A 213 3.45 8.65 22.84
N ASN A 214 4.04 9.59 22.09
CA ASN A 214 4.18 9.46 20.63
C ASN A 214 5.10 8.29 20.25
N ILE A 215 6.29 8.22 20.86
CA ILE A 215 7.23 7.12 20.62
C ILE A 215 6.63 5.78 21.05
N LYS A 216 5.97 5.72 22.21
CA LYS A 216 5.28 4.50 22.67
C LYS A 216 4.18 4.05 21.71
N SER A 217 3.43 4.99 21.14
CA SER A 217 2.38 4.70 20.15
C SER A 217 2.95 4.15 18.85
N LYS A 218 4.02 4.78 18.32
CA LYS A 218 4.73 4.31 17.12
C LYS A 218 5.33 2.92 17.34
N LEU A 219 5.96 2.70 18.49
CA LEU A 219 6.54 1.41 18.86
C LEU A 219 5.46 0.33 18.94
N LEU A 220 4.34 0.60 19.61
CA LEU A 220 3.23 -0.35 19.73
C LEU A 220 2.69 -0.74 18.35
N LEU A 221 2.48 0.25 17.48
CA LEU A 221 2.03 0.02 16.10
C LEU A 221 3.04 -0.84 15.30
N GLY A 222 4.33 -0.53 15.42
CA GLY A 222 5.41 -1.29 14.77
C GLY A 222 5.49 -2.74 15.25
N LEU A 223 5.36 -2.96 16.56
CA LEU A 223 5.34 -4.31 17.14
C LEU A 223 4.09 -5.08 16.71
N ILE A 224 2.90 -4.48 16.73
CA ILE A 224 1.67 -5.15 16.26
C ILE A 224 1.85 -5.57 14.80
N ARG A 225 2.35 -4.68 13.93
CA ARG A 225 2.61 -5.02 12.51
C ARG A 225 3.58 -6.20 12.38
N LEU A 226 4.66 -6.21 13.15
CA LEU A 226 5.64 -7.29 13.17
C LEU A 226 5.00 -8.62 13.60
N TYR A 227 4.26 -8.62 14.71
CA TYR A 227 3.60 -9.82 15.23
C TYR A 227 2.50 -10.33 14.28
N THR A 228 1.80 -9.43 13.58
CA THR A 228 0.86 -9.81 12.50
C THR A 228 1.57 -10.54 11.37
N LYS A 229 2.73 -10.03 10.93
CA LYS A 229 3.53 -10.69 9.88
C LYS A 229 3.97 -12.09 10.34
N GLN A 230 4.54 -12.20 11.55
CA GLN A 230 4.99 -13.47 12.13
C GLN A 230 3.83 -14.47 12.32
N TYR A 231 2.64 -13.97 12.68
CA TYR A 231 1.44 -14.80 12.80
C TYR A 231 1.02 -15.37 11.44
N ILE A 232 0.95 -14.54 10.39
CA ILE A 232 0.64 -14.99 9.02
C ILE A 232 1.67 -16.04 8.55
N GLU A 233 2.96 -15.82 8.79
CA GLU A 233 4.03 -16.79 8.49
C GLU A 233 3.81 -18.12 9.23
N THR A 234 3.49 -18.05 10.53
CA THR A 234 3.22 -19.24 11.36
C THR A 234 2.02 -20.03 10.83
N VAL A 235 0.91 -19.35 10.52
CA VAL A 235 -0.29 -20.00 9.97
C VAL A 235 0.00 -20.63 8.60
N TYR A 236 0.77 -19.96 7.75
CA TYR A 236 1.17 -20.52 6.46
C TYR A 236 2.03 -21.78 6.59
N GLU A 237 2.98 -21.82 7.53
CA GLU A 237 3.75 -23.04 7.78
C GLU A 237 2.88 -24.18 8.36
N MET A 238 1.89 -23.84 9.18
CA MET A 238 0.91 -24.82 9.66
C MET A 238 0.00 -25.33 8.54
N SER A 239 -0.43 -24.46 7.61
CA SER A 239 -1.35 -24.82 6.54
C SER A 239 -0.73 -25.79 5.53
N LYS A 240 0.60 -25.73 5.30
CA LYS A 240 1.34 -26.71 4.47
C LYS A 240 1.17 -28.16 4.93
N ARG A 241 0.80 -28.39 6.20
CA ARG A 241 0.58 -29.72 6.78
C ARG A 241 -0.91 -30.13 6.78
N MET A 242 -1.80 -29.22 6.42
CA MET A 242 -3.23 -29.50 6.33
C MET A 242 -3.56 -30.21 5.02
N VAL A 243 -4.43 -31.22 5.08
CA VAL A 243 -4.86 -31.99 3.91
C VAL A 243 -5.84 -31.18 3.06
N GLU A 244 -6.81 -30.53 3.71
CA GLU A 244 -7.77 -29.63 3.06
C GLU A 244 -8.01 -28.37 3.93
N PRO A 245 -7.87 -27.16 3.35
CA PRO A 245 -8.21 -25.93 4.05
C PRO A 245 -9.72 -25.79 4.31
N ASN A 246 -10.09 -25.06 5.37
CA ASN A 246 -11.50 -24.80 5.69
C ASN A 246 -12.17 -23.91 4.63
N GLU A 247 -13.37 -24.29 4.18
CA GLU A 247 -14.12 -23.59 3.14
C GLU A 247 -14.42 -22.11 3.47
N ILE A 248 -14.75 -21.78 4.73
CA ILE A 248 -15.02 -20.39 5.15
C ILE A 248 -13.78 -19.51 4.96
N LEU A 249 -12.58 -20.06 5.20
CA LEU A 249 -11.32 -19.34 5.03
C LEU A 249 -10.99 -19.13 3.55
N LEU A 250 -11.28 -20.12 2.71
CA LEU A 250 -11.09 -20.02 1.26
C LEU A 250 -12.05 -18.99 0.65
N ASP A 251 -13.31 -19.03 1.06
CA ASP A 251 -14.34 -18.09 0.63
C ASP A 251 -14.04 -16.66 1.09
N LEU A 252 -13.60 -16.47 2.34
CA LEU A 252 -13.15 -15.16 2.80
C LEU A 252 -11.95 -14.65 1.99
N ALA A 253 -11.01 -15.53 1.65
CA ALA A 253 -9.85 -15.16 0.86
C ALA A 253 -10.23 -14.80 -0.60
N ASP A 254 -11.28 -15.40 -1.17
CA ASP A 254 -11.88 -14.97 -2.45
C ASP A 254 -12.54 -13.61 -2.33
N ASN A 255 -13.36 -13.37 -1.31
CA ASN A 255 -13.97 -12.07 -1.05
C ASN A 255 -12.93 -10.95 -0.92
N ILE A 256 -11.80 -11.22 -0.24
CA ILE A 256 -10.65 -10.30 -0.16
C ILE A 256 -10.12 -9.94 -1.55
N LYS A 257 -10.03 -10.93 -2.45
CA LYS A 257 -9.54 -10.73 -3.83
C LYS A 257 -10.50 -9.89 -4.65
N GLU A 258 -11.79 -10.16 -4.55
CA GLU A 258 -12.84 -9.39 -5.24
C GLU A 258 -12.87 -7.95 -4.76
N ILE A 259 -12.78 -7.71 -3.45
CA ILE A 259 -12.73 -6.37 -2.87
C ILE A 259 -11.46 -5.63 -3.30
N GLN A 260 -10.32 -6.32 -3.36
CA GLN A 260 -9.09 -5.77 -3.91
C GLN A 260 -9.31 -5.32 -5.35
N GLN A 261 -9.86 -6.19 -6.21
CA GLN A 261 -10.12 -5.89 -7.61
C GLN A 261 -11.05 -4.69 -7.73
N ARG A 262 -12.16 -4.66 -6.99
CA ARG A 262 -13.09 -3.51 -6.94
C ARG A 262 -12.37 -2.23 -6.50
N ALA A 263 -11.54 -2.28 -5.47
CA ALA A 263 -10.78 -1.12 -5.00
C ALA A 263 -9.72 -0.65 -6.00
N GLN A 264 -9.08 -1.58 -6.71
CA GLN A 264 -8.20 -1.25 -7.82
C GLN A 264 -8.99 -0.61 -8.95
N ASP A 265 -10.08 -1.23 -9.40
CA ASP A 265 -10.99 -0.71 -10.42
C ASP A 265 -11.50 0.67 -10.07
N LEU A 266 -11.80 0.97 -8.80
CA LEU A 266 -12.22 2.29 -8.33
C LEU A 266 -11.10 3.30 -8.23
N LYS A 267 -9.87 2.89 -7.91
CA LYS A 267 -8.70 3.76 -8.05
C LYS A 267 -8.44 4.09 -9.52
N TYR A 268 -8.74 3.15 -10.42
CA TYR A 268 -8.66 3.34 -11.87
C TYR A 268 -9.91 4.05 -12.45
N ALA A 269 -11.08 3.96 -11.82
CA ALA A 269 -12.33 4.61 -12.23
C ALA A 269 -12.48 6.02 -11.63
N GLY A 270 -11.88 6.28 -10.47
CA GLY A 270 -11.65 7.62 -9.91
C GLY A 270 -10.58 8.40 -10.68
N ALA A 271 -9.78 7.71 -11.49
CA ALA A 271 -9.10 8.26 -12.66
C ALA A 271 -10.04 8.28 -13.89
N GLY A 272 -11.29 8.71 -13.70
CA GLY A 272 -12.28 8.83 -14.78
C GLY A 272 -12.54 7.53 -15.54
N SER A 273 -13.46 6.71 -15.04
CA SER A 273 -14.29 5.87 -15.90
C SER A 273 -15.10 6.79 -16.81
N SER A 274 -14.59 6.91 -18.03
CA SER A 274 -15.28 7.43 -19.20
C SER A 274 -14.55 6.76 -20.34
N ASN A 275 -15.07 5.62 -20.80
CA ASN A 275 -14.86 4.95 -22.09
C ASN A 275 -13.70 5.50 -22.95
N TYR A 276 -12.47 5.42 -22.43
CA TYR A 276 -11.26 5.71 -23.18
C TYR A 276 -10.63 4.36 -23.44
N ILE A 277 -11.24 3.64 -24.38
CA ILE A 277 -10.74 2.37 -24.89
C ILE A 277 -9.63 2.74 -25.89
N ASP A 278 -8.49 3.19 -25.36
CA ASP A 278 -7.25 3.29 -26.14
C ASP A 278 -6.50 1.94 -25.93
N ASP A 279 -7.16 0.87 -26.38
CA ASP A 279 -6.66 -0.50 -26.39
C ASP A 279 -5.84 -0.82 -27.64
N LYS A 280 -5.70 0.18 -28.53
CA LYS A 280 -4.98 0.16 -29.79
C LYS A 280 -3.86 1.20 -29.78
N PRO A 281 -2.93 1.10 -30.74
CA PRO A 281 -1.89 2.09 -30.90
C PRO A 281 -2.46 3.49 -31.17
N ILE A 282 -1.96 4.49 -30.45
CA ILE A 282 -2.30 5.92 -30.59
C ILE A 282 -1.05 6.74 -30.88
N SER A 283 -1.16 7.90 -31.53
CA SER A 283 -0.04 8.82 -31.65
C SER A 283 0.36 9.40 -30.29
N TYR A 284 1.66 9.70 -30.12
CA TYR A 284 2.13 10.36 -28.91
C TYR A 284 1.62 11.79 -28.80
N GLU A 285 1.06 12.14 -27.65
CA GLU A 285 0.74 13.52 -27.27
C GLU A 285 1.84 14.03 -26.34
N MET A 286 2.94 14.52 -26.91
CA MET A 286 4.17 14.88 -26.16
C MET A 286 3.93 15.90 -25.05
N GLU A 287 2.99 16.84 -25.24
CA GLU A 287 2.61 17.82 -24.23
C GLU A 287 1.95 17.18 -22.99
N ALA A 288 1.33 16.02 -23.15
CA ALA A 288 0.73 15.26 -22.07
C ALA A 288 1.76 14.44 -21.28
N PHE A 289 3.02 14.39 -21.71
CA PHE A 289 4.03 13.59 -21.02
C PHE A 289 4.31 14.13 -19.60
N PRO A 290 4.36 13.23 -18.60
CA PRO A 290 4.71 13.62 -17.24
C PRO A 290 6.06 14.33 -17.16
N PRO A 291 6.27 15.24 -16.19
CA PRO A 291 7.56 15.91 -16.02
C PRO A 291 8.74 14.95 -15.87
N CYS A 292 8.55 13.82 -15.18
CA CYS A 292 9.59 12.80 -15.03
C CYS A 292 10.00 12.13 -16.34
N VAL A 293 9.04 11.90 -17.24
CA VAL A 293 9.30 11.32 -18.57
C VAL A 293 10.03 12.33 -19.43
N ARG A 294 9.54 13.58 -19.50
CA ARG A 294 10.20 14.65 -20.27
C ARG A 294 11.66 14.85 -19.84
N LYS A 295 11.91 14.95 -18.53
CA LYS A 295 13.27 15.00 -17.99
C LYS A 295 14.13 13.81 -18.34
N CYS A 296 13.53 12.61 -18.40
CA CYS A 296 14.26 11.41 -18.79
C CYS A 296 14.62 11.45 -20.29
N MET A 297 13.74 11.99 -21.14
CA MET A 297 14.00 12.18 -22.57
C MET A 297 15.06 13.24 -22.85
N ASP A 298 15.14 14.29 -22.03
CA ASP A 298 16.17 15.33 -22.10
C ASP A 298 17.59 14.81 -21.74
N GLY A 299 17.69 13.57 -21.25
CA GLY A 299 18.94 12.92 -20.90
C GLY A 299 19.32 13.06 -19.42
N ILE A 300 20.04 12.05 -18.91
CA ILE A 300 20.42 11.94 -17.50
C ILE A 300 21.93 11.89 -17.36
N LYS A 301 22.45 12.53 -16.30
CA LYS A 301 23.89 12.55 -15.96
C LYS A 301 24.34 11.19 -15.42
N SER A 302 25.65 10.98 -15.26
CA SER A 302 26.23 9.72 -14.79
C SER A 302 25.63 9.25 -13.45
N GLY A 303 25.18 8.00 -13.40
CA GLY A 303 24.47 7.39 -12.26
C GLY A 303 22.95 7.35 -12.46
N GLY A 304 22.38 6.16 -12.66
CA GLY A 304 20.92 5.95 -12.82
C GLY A 304 20.38 5.94 -14.26
N ARG A 305 21.24 6.05 -15.28
CA ARG A 305 20.83 6.02 -16.71
C ARG A 305 20.16 4.69 -17.11
N ASN A 306 20.64 3.56 -16.58
CA ASN A 306 20.02 2.25 -16.81
C ASN A 306 18.58 2.23 -16.30
N ASP A 307 18.39 2.52 -15.01
CA ASP A 307 17.06 2.50 -14.38
C ASP A 307 16.10 3.45 -15.10
N ALA A 308 16.60 4.61 -15.50
CA ALA A 308 15.79 5.60 -16.16
C ALA A 308 15.39 5.23 -17.59
N ILE A 309 16.32 4.73 -18.41
CA ILE A 309 16.03 4.40 -19.81
C ILE A 309 15.35 3.03 -19.91
N VAL A 310 15.94 2.01 -19.29
CA VAL A 310 15.53 0.62 -19.43
C VAL A 310 14.35 0.29 -18.53
N LEU A 311 14.39 0.65 -17.25
CA LEU A 311 13.33 0.27 -16.30
C LEU A 311 12.14 1.23 -16.29
N PHE A 312 12.37 2.52 -16.54
CA PHE A 312 11.34 3.54 -16.44
C PHE A 312 10.81 3.98 -17.81
N LEU A 313 11.66 4.51 -18.68
CA LEU A 313 11.24 5.12 -19.94
C LEU A 313 10.72 4.08 -20.93
N THR A 314 11.40 2.94 -21.07
CA THR A 314 11.03 1.88 -22.01
C THR A 314 9.60 1.38 -21.81
N PRO A 315 9.18 0.91 -20.62
CA PRO A 315 7.78 0.61 -20.34
C PRO A 315 6.81 1.75 -20.63
N PHE A 316 7.16 2.98 -20.23
CA PHE A 316 6.27 4.12 -20.42
C PHE A 316 6.03 4.43 -21.89
N VAL A 317 7.11 4.51 -22.68
CA VAL A 317 7.07 4.85 -24.11
C VAL A 317 6.36 3.76 -24.90
N SER A 318 6.56 2.48 -24.58
CA SER A 318 5.85 1.39 -25.23
C SER A 318 4.35 1.43 -24.94
N TYR A 319 3.95 1.52 -23.67
CA TYR A 319 2.53 1.48 -23.33
C TYR A 319 1.81 2.76 -23.74
N SER A 320 2.42 3.93 -23.61
CA SER A 320 1.79 5.20 -24.03
C SER A 320 1.51 5.26 -25.54
N ARG A 321 2.26 4.51 -26.36
CA ARG A 321 2.02 4.37 -27.81
C ARG A 321 1.07 3.25 -28.17
N LEU A 322 1.29 2.07 -27.62
CA LEU A 322 0.70 0.83 -28.12
C LEU A 322 -0.59 0.46 -27.40
N CYS A 323 -0.67 0.69 -26.09
CA CYS A 323 -1.81 0.29 -25.28
C CYS A 323 -1.89 1.15 -23.99
N PRO A 324 -2.15 2.46 -24.11
CA PRO A 324 -2.13 3.37 -22.96
C PRO A 324 -3.24 3.03 -21.94
N GLY A 325 -4.32 2.37 -22.36
CA GLY A 325 -5.41 1.88 -21.50
C GLY A 325 -5.13 0.57 -20.75
N ILE A 326 -3.88 0.12 -20.65
CA ILE A 326 -3.56 -1.19 -20.06
C ILE A 326 -4.10 -1.38 -18.63
N PHE A 327 -4.03 -0.34 -17.78
CA PHE A 327 -4.47 -0.44 -16.39
C PHE A 327 -6.00 -0.50 -16.20
N SER A 328 -6.77 -0.31 -17.28
CA SER A 328 -8.22 -0.53 -17.29
C SER A 328 -8.63 -1.88 -17.88
N LYS A 329 -7.67 -2.71 -18.32
CA LYS A 329 -7.95 -4.06 -18.84
C LYS A 329 -7.89 -5.09 -17.71
N GLN A 330 -8.81 -6.06 -17.76
CA GLN A 330 -8.88 -7.18 -16.83
C GLN A 330 -7.82 -8.27 -17.12
N GLU A 331 -7.35 -8.35 -18.38
CA GLU A 331 -6.35 -9.33 -18.82
C GLU A 331 -4.92 -8.85 -18.53
N GLN A 332 -4.16 -9.64 -17.77
CA GLN A 332 -2.82 -9.28 -17.30
C GLN A 332 -1.67 -9.72 -18.24
N ASN A 333 -1.97 -10.41 -19.36
CA ASN A 333 -0.98 -11.05 -20.22
C ASN A 333 -1.04 -10.57 -21.69
N ILE A 334 -1.10 -9.26 -21.91
CA ILE A 334 -1.07 -8.69 -23.26
C ILE A 334 0.36 -8.66 -23.79
N LYS A 335 0.53 -9.11 -25.02
CA LYS A 335 1.78 -9.07 -25.79
C LYS A 335 1.83 -7.84 -26.70
N VAL A 336 3.01 -7.48 -27.18
CA VAL A 336 3.17 -6.36 -28.11
C VAL A 336 2.48 -6.69 -29.44
N SER A 337 2.58 -7.93 -29.91
CA SER A 337 1.94 -8.38 -31.15
C SER A 337 0.41 -8.37 -31.11
N ASP A 338 -0.21 -8.37 -29.93
CA ASP A 338 -1.66 -8.24 -29.80
C ASP A 338 -2.16 -6.85 -30.25
N VAL A 339 -1.27 -5.84 -30.22
CA VAL A 339 -1.57 -4.44 -30.58
C VAL A 339 -0.74 -3.91 -31.75
N ASP A 340 0.41 -4.51 -32.03
CA ASP A 340 1.31 -4.21 -33.15
C ASP A 340 1.85 -5.51 -33.79
N PRO A 341 1.02 -6.24 -34.56
CA PRO A 341 1.36 -7.58 -35.05
C PRO A 341 2.58 -7.64 -35.97
N SER A 342 2.89 -6.55 -36.69
CA SER A 342 4.05 -6.45 -37.58
C SER A 342 5.30 -5.87 -36.90
N LEU A 343 5.19 -5.46 -35.64
CA LEU A 343 6.21 -4.68 -34.91
C LEU A 343 6.57 -3.35 -35.59
N GLU A 344 5.76 -2.86 -36.54
CA GLU A 344 6.09 -1.69 -37.34
C GLU A 344 6.16 -0.43 -36.47
N ILE A 345 5.19 -0.25 -35.56
CA ILE A 345 5.15 0.90 -34.65
C ILE A 345 6.26 0.76 -33.61
N THR A 346 6.48 -0.45 -33.11
CA THR A 346 7.52 -0.75 -32.12
C THR A 346 8.91 -0.44 -32.66
N LEU A 347 9.22 -0.85 -33.90
CA LEU A 347 10.51 -0.66 -34.53
C LEU A 347 10.75 0.77 -35.04
N ASN A 348 9.71 1.44 -35.55
CA ASN A 348 9.86 2.75 -36.20
C ASN A 348 9.55 3.95 -35.29
N GLU A 349 8.86 3.74 -34.17
CA GLU A 349 8.47 4.84 -33.26
C GLU A 349 8.94 4.61 -31.82
N VAL A 350 8.62 3.45 -31.22
CA VAL A 350 8.92 3.17 -29.80
C VAL A 350 10.43 3.06 -29.56
N ILE A 351 11.11 2.21 -30.31
CA ILE A 351 12.56 1.98 -30.17
C ILE A 351 13.37 3.24 -30.45
N PRO A 352 13.14 4.00 -31.55
CA PRO A 352 13.86 5.24 -31.80
C PRO A 352 13.72 6.25 -30.66
N MET A 353 12.52 6.44 -30.11
CA MET A 353 12.33 7.37 -28.99
C MET A 353 13.14 6.98 -27.74
N ILE A 354 13.24 5.68 -27.44
CA ILE A 354 14.06 5.18 -26.33
C ILE A 354 15.55 5.41 -26.63
N TYR A 355 15.98 5.19 -27.87
CA TYR A 355 17.37 5.33 -28.28
C TYR A 355 17.84 6.78 -28.32
N ASP A 356 16.97 7.70 -28.73
CA ASP A 356 17.25 9.13 -28.71
C ASP A 356 17.46 9.63 -27.27
N ALA A 357 16.61 9.20 -26.33
CA ALA A 357 16.77 9.50 -24.91
C ALA A 357 18.06 8.88 -24.32
N ALA A 358 18.42 7.68 -24.77
CA ALA A 358 19.66 7.00 -24.37
C ALA A 358 20.91 7.74 -24.88
N GLU A 359 20.86 8.31 -26.08
CA GLU A 359 21.95 9.11 -26.66
C GLU A 359 22.05 10.50 -26.02
N ALA A 360 20.92 11.09 -25.61
CA ALA A 360 20.87 12.36 -24.87
C ALA A 360 21.50 12.27 -23.46
N CYS A 361 21.68 11.06 -22.92
CA CYS A 361 22.34 10.87 -21.63
C CYS A 361 23.83 11.29 -21.66
N SER A 362 24.37 11.63 -20.49
CA SER A 362 25.77 12.07 -20.37
C SER A 362 26.56 11.21 -19.36
N PRO A 363 27.45 10.30 -19.80
CA PRO A 363 27.71 9.96 -21.20
C PRO A 363 26.55 9.16 -21.84
N PRO A 364 26.49 9.04 -23.19
CA PRO A 364 25.45 8.27 -23.87
C PRO A 364 25.39 6.83 -23.39
N LEU A 365 24.19 6.32 -23.09
CA LEU A 365 24.03 5.04 -22.41
C LEU A 365 24.65 3.89 -23.20
N PHE A 366 24.35 3.76 -24.49
CA PHE A 366 24.83 2.61 -25.27
C PHE A 366 26.28 2.69 -25.70
N LYS A 367 26.92 3.86 -25.58
CA LYS A 367 28.38 3.96 -25.76
C LYS A 367 29.13 3.37 -24.57
N ASP A 368 28.57 3.55 -23.37
CA ASP A 368 29.14 3.10 -22.11
C ASP A 368 28.68 1.68 -21.72
N GLN A 369 27.42 1.36 -22.02
CA GLN A 369 26.73 0.12 -21.67
C GLN A 369 25.95 -0.45 -22.88
N PRO A 370 26.62 -0.99 -23.91
CA PRO A 370 25.97 -1.49 -25.13
C PRO A 370 24.94 -2.59 -24.89
N GLN A 371 25.13 -3.40 -23.84
CA GLN A 371 24.23 -4.50 -23.46
C GLN A 371 22.81 -4.03 -23.10
N GLU A 372 22.63 -2.76 -22.75
CA GLU A 372 21.30 -2.24 -22.38
C GLU A 372 20.31 -2.24 -23.55
N LYS A 373 20.79 -2.29 -24.79
CA LYS A 373 19.93 -2.53 -25.96
C LYS A 373 19.21 -3.88 -25.88
N ILE A 374 19.86 -4.90 -25.34
CA ILE A 374 19.29 -6.23 -25.14
C ILE A 374 18.26 -6.20 -24.01
N ASN A 375 18.55 -5.45 -22.94
CA ASN A 375 17.62 -5.31 -21.82
C ASN A 375 16.34 -4.55 -22.22
N ILE A 376 16.39 -3.63 -23.18
CA ILE A 376 15.19 -3.00 -23.75
C ILE A 376 14.27 -4.03 -24.40
N ASN A 377 14.82 -4.95 -25.20
CA ASN A 377 14.04 -6.02 -25.83
C ASN A 377 13.38 -6.92 -24.79
N SER A 378 14.11 -7.23 -23.71
CA SER A 378 13.57 -7.99 -22.57
C SER A 378 12.40 -7.25 -21.89
N LYS A 379 12.47 -5.92 -21.76
CA LYS A 379 11.37 -5.13 -21.16
C LYS A 379 10.13 -5.05 -22.05
N LEU A 380 10.31 -5.21 -23.35
CA LEU A 380 9.22 -5.29 -24.34
C LEU A 380 8.63 -6.71 -24.46
N GLY A 381 9.19 -7.71 -23.76
CA GLY A 381 8.68 -9.08 -23.73
C GLY A 381 9.36 -10.04 -24.71
N PHE A 382 10.47 -9.66 -25.33
CA PHE A 382 11.14 -10.42 -26.39
C PHE A 382 12.41 -11.14 -25.93
N GLY A 383 12.62 -11.31 -24.63
CA GLY A 383 13.82 -11.98 -24.11
C GLY A 383 15.13 -11.21 -24.28
N LEU A 384 16.25 -11.90 -24.06
CA LEU A 384 17.60 -11.30 -24.08
C LEU A 384 18.27 -11.47 -25.45
N HIS A 385 17.65 -10.91 -26.49
CA HIS A 385 18.13 -10.98 -27.87
C HIS A 385 18.59 -9.62 -28.40
N SER A 386 19.48 -9.64 -29.41
CA SER A 386 19.98 -8.41 -30.05
C SER A 386 19.00 -7.78 -31.05
N GLN A 387 17.97 -8.52 -31.48
CA GLN A 387 16.96 -8.08 -32.43
C GLN A 387 15.57 -8.45 -31.91
N LEU A 388 14.59 -7.57 -32.15
CA LEU A 388 13.18 -7.86 -31.93
C LEU A 388 12.67 -8.77 -33.04
N LYS A 389 12.19 -9.96 -32.67
CA LYS A 389 11.58 -10.94 -33.57
C LYS A 389 10.36 -11.52 -32.87
N LEU A 390 9.27 -11.69 -33.62
CA LEU A 390 8.03 -12.27 -33.09
C LEU A 390 8.26 -13.67 -32.49
N ASP A 391 9.18 -14.45 -33.05
CA ASP A 391 9.55 -15.79 -32.53
C ASP A 391 10.04 -15.78 -31.08
N ASN A 392 10.55 -14.64 -30.61
CA ASN A 392 11.10 -14.48 -29.26
C ASN A 392 10.08 -13.87 -28.27
N GLU A 393 8.87 -13.54 -28.73
CA GLU A 393 7.87 -12.85 -27.92
C GLU A 393 7.22 -13.77 -26.87
N GLY A 394 7.26 -13.35 -25.62
CA GLY A 394 6.78 -14.13 -24.47
C GLY A 394 7.89 -14.87 -23.72
N GLU A 395 9.16 -14.78 -24.17
CA GLU A 395 10.31 -15.21 -23.37
C GLU A 395 10.44 -14.38 -22.08
N THR A 396 9.98 -13.12 -22.11
CA THR A 396 9.82 -12.26 -20.95
C THR A 396 8.45 -11.59 -20.99
N HIS A 397 8.01 -11.02 -19.86
CA HIS A 397 6.79 -10.23 -19.83
C HIS A 397 7.02 -8.85 -20.47
N TRP A 398 6.00 -8.30 -21.13
CA TRP A 398 5.99 -6.88 -21.45
C TRP A 398 5.78 -6.08 -20.15
N TYR A 399 6.81 -5.37 -19.71
CA TYR A 399 6.83 -4.75 -18.39
C TYR A 399 5.99 -3.47 -18.37
N THR A 400 5.05 -3.38 -17.44
CA THR A 400 4.25 -2.16 -17.22
C THR A 400 5.06 -1.05 -16.56
N PRO A 401 4.71 0.23 -16.79
CA PRO A 401 5.42 1.36 -16.21
C PRO A 401 5.37 1.33 -14.67
N MET A 402 6.51 1.54 -14.03
CA MET A 402 6.63 1.55 -12.57
C MET A 402 5.84 2.70 -11.91
N SER A 403 5.46 2.51 -10.64
CA SER A 403 4.72 3.52 -9.87
C SER A 403 5.56 4.77 -9.55
N CYS A 404 4.88 5.89 -9.31
CA CYS A 404 5.49 7.14 -8.87
C CYS A 404 6.33 6.97 -7.60
N GLU A 405 5.92 6.08 -6.68
CA GLU A 405 6.68 5.76 -5.46
C GLU A 405 8.02 5.09 -5.78
N LYS A 406 8.02 4.10 -6.68
CA LYS A 406 9.27 3.47 -7.13
C LYS A 406 10.19 4.46 -7.84
N ILE A 407 9.63 5.37 -8.64
CA ILE A 407 10.43 6.43 -9.29
C ILE A 407 11.05 7.34 -8.24
N LYS A 408 10.31 7.75 -7.21
CA LYS A 408 10.87 8.58 -6.11
C LYS A 408 11.99 7.86 -5.36
N LEU A 409 11.85 6.55 -5.15
CA LEU A 409 12.84 5.75 -4.42
C LEU A 409 14.12 5.55 -5.22
N HIS A 410 14.00 5.13 -6.49
CA HIS A 410 15.14 4.74 -7.32
C HIS A 410 15.72 5.91 -8.13
N MET A 411 14.90 6.88 -8.51
CA MET A 411 15.24 7.99 -9.41
C MET A 411 14.64 9.33 -8.91
N PRO A 412 14.96 9.76 -7.67
CA PRO A 412 14.37 10.97 -7.09
C PRO A 412 14.60 12.23 -7.94
N SER A 413 15.71 12.30 -8.68
CA SER A 413 16.04 13.41 -9.57
C SER A 413 15.04 13.62 -10.73
N LEU A 414 14.37 12.55 -11.18
CA LEU A 414 13.35 12.63 -12.22
C LEU A 414 11.99 13.07 -11.67
N CYS A 415 11.69 12.77 -10.40
CA CYS A 415 10.40 13.08 -9.81
C CYS A 415 10.35 14.51 -9.27
N THR A 416 9.94 15.46 -10.11
CA THR A 416 9.50 16.80 -9.68
C THR A 416 7.98 16.91 -9.80
N PRO A 417 7.23 16.71 -8.71
CA PRO A 417 5.78 16.69 -8.75
C PRO A 417 5.21 18.04 -9.19
N SER A 418 4.30 18.02 -10.18
CA SER A 418 3.44 19.16 -10.50
C SER A 418 2.13 19.08 -9.71
N VAL A 419 1.31 20.14 -9.76
CA VAL A 419 -0.06 20.13 -9.18
C VAL A 419 -0.86 18.92 -9.69
N ASP A 420 -0.68 18.58 -10.96
CA ASP A 420 -1.32 17.44 -11.61
C ASP A 420 -0.79 16.07 -11.13
N CYS A 421 0.42 16.01 -10.55
CA CYS A 421 1.04 14.77 -10.06
C CYS A 421 0.58 14.36 -8.65
N LYS A 422 0.05 15.28 -7.84
CA LYS A 422 -0.25 15.02 -6.40
C LYS A 422 -1.30 13.93 -6.18
N LYS A 423 -2.18 13.69 -7.16
CA LYS A 423 -3.30 12.74 -7.08
C LYS A 423 -3.09 11.48 -7.94
N ILE A 424 -1.88 11.25 -8.45
CA ILE A 424 -1.61 10.20 -9.46
C ILE A 424 -0.49 9.27 -8.99
N GLY A 425 -0.78 7.97 -8.97
CA GLY A 425 0.16 6.93 -8.53
C GLY A 425 1.07 6.37 -9.64
N ASN A 426 0.79 6.66 -10.91
CA ASN A 426 1.54 6.12 -12.05
C ASN A 426 1.71 7.14 -13.20
N PRO A 427 2.89 7.23 -13.84
CA PRO A 427 3.16 8.12 -14.98
C PRO A 427 2.20 7.93 -16.18
N LEU A 428 1.81 6.70 -16.51
CA LEU A 428 0.89 6.43 -17.62
C LEU A 428 -0.53 6.93 -17.29
N THR A 429 -0.95 6.81 -16.03
CA THR A 429 -2.21 7.41 -15.56
C THR A 429 -2.18 8.94 -15.67
N TYR A 430 -1.03 9.57 -15.39
CA TYR A 430 -0.84 11.01 -15.62
C TYR A 430 -1.04 11.36 -17.09
N TYR A 431 -0.35 10.64 -17.97
CA TYR A 431 -0.43 10.84 -19.41
C TYR A 431 -1.88 10.77 -19.90
N ASN A 432 -2.59 9.69 -19.58
CA ASN A 432 -3.98 9.51 -19.99
C ASN A 432 -4.90 10.61 -19.44
N ARG A 433 -4.71 11.03 -18.19
CA ARG A 433 -5.50 12.12 -17.60
C ARG A 433 -5.22 13.44 -18.32
N LYS A 434 -3.95 13.76 -18.61
CA LYS A 434 -3.58 15.03 -19.25
C LYS A 434 -4.10 15.12 -20.69
N ARG A 435 -3.99 14.04 -21.46
CA ARG A 435 -4.60 13.90 -22.80
C ARG A 435 -6.10 14.17 -22.79
N ARG A 436 -6.81 13.61 -21.81
CA ARG A 436 -8.26 13.83 -21.65
C ARG A 436 -8.59 15.30 -21.37
N LEU A 437 -7.83 15.95 -20.49
CA LEU A 437 -8.03 17.37 -20.20
C LEU A 437 -7.80 18.23 -21.45
N MET A 438 -6.72 17.97 -22.19
CA MET A 438 -6.40 18.67 -23.44
C MET A 438 -7.51 18.50 -24.50
N LYS A 439 -8.06 17.30 -24.64
CA LYS A 439 -9.17 17.06 -25.57
C LYS A 439 -10.45 17.80 -25.15
N LYS A 440 -10.78 17.81 -23.85
CA LYS A 440 -11.94 18.57 -23.34
C LYS A 440 -11.78 20.07 -23.55
N ASP A 441 -10.59 20.60 -23.29
CA ASP A 441 -10.30 22.03 -23.49
C ASP A 441 -10.40 22.41 -24.98
N ASN A 442 -9.95 21.55 -25.89
CA ASN A 442 -10.10 21.76 -27.34
C ASN A 442 -11.57 21.67 -27.80
N THR A 443 -12.37 20.74 -27.26
CA THR A 443 -13.80 20.64 -27.59
C THR A 443 -14.56 21.89 -27.11
N ASN A 444 -14.26 22.40 -25.91
CA ASN A 444 -14.90 23.61 -25.40
C ASN A 444 -14.55 24.85 -26.23
N ARG A 445 -13.29 24.99 -26.68
CA ARG A 445 -12.87 26.10 -27.55
C ARG A 445 -13.54 26.07 -28.92
N GLN A 446 -13.76 24.88 -29.50
CA GLN A 446 -14.45 24.74 -30.78
C GLN A 446 -15.95 25.07 -30.70
N VAL A 447 -16.59 24.82 -29.56
CA VAL A 447 -18.00 25.20 -29.31
C VAL A 447 -18.14 26.72 -29.14
N GLU A 448 -17.16 27.39 -28.54
CA GLU A 448 -17.13 28.86 -28.42
C GLU A 448 -16.85 29.55 -29.78
N GLU A 449 -16.05 28.96 -30.67
CA GLU A 449 -15.75 29.52 -32.00
C GLU A 449 -16.83 29.28 -33.07
N HIS A 450 -17.75 28.34 -32.86
CA HIS A 450 -18.85 28.03 -33.80
C HIS A 450 -20.23 28.41 -33.25
N GLY A 451 -20.25 29.11 -32.11
CA GLY A 451 -21.45 29.60 -31.42
C GLY A 451 -21.78 31.07 -31.64
N ASP A 452 -21.21 31.71 -32.66
CA ASP A 452 -21.55 33.05 -33.14
C ASP A 452 -22.26 33.01 -34.51
#